data_AF-A0A6J6Q546-F1
#
_entry.id   AF-A0A6J6Q546-F1
#
_cell.length_a   1.000
_cell.length_b   1.000
_cell.length_c   1.000
_cell.angle_alpha   90.00
_cell.angle_beta   90.00
_cell.angle_gamma   90.00
#
_symmetry.space_group_name_H-M   'P 1'
#
loop_
_entity.id
_entity.type
_entity.pdbx_description
1 polymer ?
#
loop_
_entity_poly.entity_id
_entity_poly.type
_entity_poly.pdbx_seq_one_letter_code
_entity_poly.pdbx_strand_id
1 'polypeptide(L)'
;MLHHTPTNWLESNNPSFYKGQGDSGTVTLGLRHRRTNPLTPWGIEVVGEYLTAKRPGPHDLLCVIGGKPAHRLAHAVTVSLREALVAARIAGRPRVTARSIALASAVQVFEREGIVAATRFLGSNSLDATAASLGFDWQAD
;
A
#
# COMPACT_ATOMS: atom_id res chain seq x y z
N MET A 1 -21.20 37.50 -18.02
CA MET A 1 -21.06 37.83 -16.58
C MET A 1 -21.36 36.57 -15.80
N LEU A 2 -20.42 36.18 -14.94
CA LEU A 2 -20.48 35.01 -14.05
C LEU A 2 -21.66 35.09 -13.06
N HIS A 3 -22.06 33.94 -12.50
CA HIS A 3 -22.22 33.64 -11.06
C HIS A 3 -23.09 32.38 -10.92
N HIS A 4 -22.49 31.21 -10.69
CA HIS A 4 -22.15 30.61 -9.39
C HIS A 4 -23.32 29.86 -8.71
N THR A 5 -23.12 28.55 -8.59
CA THR A 5 -23.83 27.59 -7.74
C THR A 5 -23.78 27.98 -6.25
N PRO A 6 -24.67 27.40 -5.44
CA PRO A 6 -24.20 26.35 -4.54
C PRO A 6 -25.12 25.12 -4.56
N THR A 7 -24.56 23.96 -4.92
CA THR A 7 -25.21 22.65 -4.77
C THR A 7 -25.00 22.15 -3.34
N ASN A 8 -26.09 21.85 -2.66
CA ASN A 8 -26.14 21.35 -1.29
C ASN A 8 -25.33 20.05 -1.12
N TRP A 9 -24.50 20.03 -0.07
CA TRP A 9 -23.58 18.97 0.32
C TRP A 9 -24.19 17.98 1.35
N LEU A 10 -25.47 17.63 1.24
CA LEU A 10 -26.14 16.87 2.32
C LEU A 10 -26.92 15.61 1.91
N GLU A 11 -26.68 15.03 0.73
CA GLU A 11 -27.27 13.74 0.37
C GLU A 11 -26.23 12.75 -0.16
N SER A 12 -25.56 12.04 0.76
CA SER A 12 -24.95 10.72 0.48
C SER A 12 -24.58 9.95 1.77
N ASN A 13 -25.49 9.85 2.73
CA ASN A 13 -25.41 8.87 3.81
C ASN A 13 -26.03 7.53 3.39
N ASN A 14 -25.39 6.85 2.44
CA ASN A 14 -25.65 5.44 2.17
C ASN A 14 -24.30 4.71 2.10
N PRO A 15 -24.00 3.75 3.00
CA PRO A 15 -22.71 3.09 3.05
C PRO A 15 -22.62 2.13 1.86
N SER A 16 -22.07 2.61 0.76
CA SER A 16 -21.63 1.77 -0.33
C SER A 16 -20.47 0.91 0.16
N PHE A 17 -20.83 -0.28 0.67
CA PHE A 17 -19.99 -1.46 0.62
C PHE A 17 -19.37 -1.57 -0.78
N TYR A 18 -18.08 -1.90 -0.84
CA TYR A 18 -17.31 -2.12 -2.07
C TYR A 18 -18.20 -2.61 -3.22
N LYS A 19 -18.54 -1.69 -4.13
CA LYS A 19 -19.12 -2.07 -5.42
C LYS A 19 -17.95 -2.41 -6.31
N GLY A 20 -17.67 -3.70 -6.44
CA GLY A 20 -16.85 -4.24 -7.51
C GLY A 20 -17.46 -3.89 -8.86
N GLN A 21 -17.10 -2.74 -9.40
CA GLN A 21 -16.94 -2.41 -10.82
C GLN A 21 -16.64 -0.91 -10.92
N GLY A 22 -15.39 -0.57 -11.25
CA GLY A 22 -14.98 0.81 -11.59
C GLY A 22 -14.11 1.52 -10.56
N ASP A 23 -13.87 0.94 -9.38
CA ASP A 23 -12.92 1.53 -8.43
C ASP A 23 -11.49 1.13 -8.84
N SER A 24 -10.62 2.12 -9.01
CA SER A 24 -9.22 1.94 -9.43
C SER A 24 -8.37 1.23 -8.37
N GLY A 25 -8.98 0.78 -7.27
CA GLY A 25 -8.41 -0.08 -6.25
C GLY A 25 -7.23 0.59 -5.56
N THR A 26 -7.46 1.60 -4.74
CA THR A 26 -6.35 2.27 -4.04
C THR A 26 -6.35 1.95 -2.56
N VAL A 27 -5.16 1.81 -1.97
CA VAL A 27 -4.98 1.68 -0.51
C VAL A 27 -4.23 2.87 0.05
N THR A 28 -4.71 3.37 1.19
CA THR A 28 -4.01 4.42 1.95
C THR A 28 -3.12 3.78 3.02
N LEU A 29 -1.83 4.08 2.98
CA LEU A 29 -0.84 3.58 3.94
C LEU A 29 -0.48 4.70 4.93
N GLY A 30 -0.72 4.49 6.23
CA GLY A 30 -0.59 5.53 7.27
C GLY A 30 0.68 5.48 8.13
N LEU A 31 1.64 4.59 7.85
CA LEU A 31 2.67 4.23 8.83
C LEU A 31 3.82 5.26 9.05
N ARG A 32 4.01 6.26 8.18
CA ARG A 32 5.01 7.35 8.34
C ARG A 32 4.65 8.63 7.59
N HIS A 33 4.21 8.47 6.34
CA HIS A 33 3.63 9.53 5.50
C HIS A 33 2.41 8.93 4.81
N ARG A 34 1.27 9.64 4.87
CA ARG A 34 0.04 9.21 4.20
C ARG A 34 0.31 9.17 2.70
N ARG A 35 0.15 8.00 2.11
CA ARG A 35 0.26 7.82 0.66
C ARG A 35 -0.80 6.87 0.15
N THR A 36 -1.12 7.02 -1.11
CA THR A 36 -2.09 6.21 -1.82
C THR A 36 -1.37 5.43 -2.90
N ASN A 37 -1.46 4.11 -2.85
CA ASN A 37 -0.87 3.23 -3.86
C ASN A 37 -1.98 2.46 -4.58
N PRO A 38 -1.87 2.26 -5.90
CA PRO A 38 -2.78 1.38 -6.62
C PRO A 38 -2.54 -0.07 -6.19
N LEU A 39 -3.62 -0.82 -6.08
CA LEU A 39 -3.62 -2.27 -5.97
C LEU A 39 -3.57 -2.85 -7.38
N THR A 40 -2.89 -3.98 -7.50
CA THR A 40 -3.04 -4.82 -8.68
C THR A 40 -4.44 -5.45 -8.71
N PRO A 41 -4.92 -5.96 -9.85
CA PRO A 41 -6.20 -6.68 -9.91
C PRO A 41 -6.29 -7.81 -8.87
N TRP A 42 -5.22 -8.58 -8.69
CA TRP A 42 -5.13 -9.60 -7.64
C TRP A 42 -5.18 -9.00 -6.22
N GLY A 43 -4.55 -7.86 -6.00
CA GLY A 43 -4.62 -7.15 -4.71
C GLY A 43 -6.04 -6.68 -4.37
N ILE A 44 -6.80 -6.23 -5.37
CA ILE A 44 -8.21 -5.86 -5.21
C ILE A 44 -9.03 -7.07 -4.76
N GLU A 45 -8.85 -8.22 -5.42
CA GLU A 45 -9.52 -9.46 -5.11
C GLU A 45 -9.25 -9.91 -3.65
N VAL A 46 -7.98 -10.05 -3.27
CA VAL A 46 -7.57 -10.51 -1.93
C VAL A 46 -8.07 -9.56 -0.83
N VAL A 47 -7.97 -8.25 -1.04
CA VAL A 47 -8.49 -7.28 -0.07
C VAL A 47 -10.02 -7.36 0.00
N GLY A 48 -10.70 -7.50 -1.15
CA GLY A 48 -12.15 -7.68 -1.22
C GLY A 48 -12.65 -8.91 -0.44
N GLU A 49 -11.97 -10.04 -0.58
CA GLU A 49 -12.25 -11.26 0.18
C GLU A 49 -12.11 -11.03 1.69
N TYR A 50 -11.00 -10.40 2.12
CA TYR A 50 -10.76 -10.09 3.52
C TYR A 50 -11.85 -9.17 4.11
N LEU A 51 -12.19 -8.11 3.39
CA LEU A 51 -13.22 -7.15 3.82
C LEU A 51 -14.60 -7.80 3.91
N THR A 52 -14.93 -8.69 2.97
CA THR A 52 -16.18 -9.44 2.99
C THR A 52 -16.25 -10.38 4.19
N ALA A 53 -15.14 -11.07 4.50
CA ALA A 53 -15.06 -12.03 5.60
C ALA A 53 -15.03 -11.37 6.99
N LYS A 54 -14.32 -10.25 7.15
CA LYS A 54 -14.10 -9.62 8.46
C LYS A 54 -15.02 -8.43 8.74
N ARG A 55 -15.60 -7.81 7.72
CA ARG A 55 -16.48 -6.63 7.80
C ARG A 55 -15.94 -5.54 8.76
N PRO A 56 -14.68 -5.11 8.60
CA PRO A 56 -14.11 -4.07 9.44
C PRO A 56 -14.87 -2.74 9.27
N GLY A 57 -14.89 -1.93 10.31
CA GLY A 57 -15.42 -0.58 10.25
C GLY A 57 -14.59 0.34 9.35
N PRO A 58 -15.13 1.50 8.92
CA PRO A 58 -14.49 2.40 7.95
C PRO A 58 -13.17 3.04 8.43
N HIS A 59 -12.87 2.94 9.73
CA HIS A 59 -11.65 3.48 10.33
C HIS A 59 -10.76 2.38 10.94
N ASP A 60 -11.12 1.11 10.74
CA ASP A 60 -10.36 0.00 11.27
C ASP A 60 -9.11 -0.23 10.42
N LEU A 61 -8.00 -0.48 11.10
CA LEU A 61 -6.76 -0.86 10.44
C LEU A 61 -6.83 -2.34 10.06
N LEU A 62 -6.74 -2.64 8.76
CA LEU A 62 -6.95 -3.97 8.18
C LEU A 62 -5.94 -5.05 8.63
N CYS A 63 -4.85 -4.68 9.30
CA CYS A 63 -3.82 -5.60 9.78
C CYS A 63 -3.52 -5.47 11.29
N VAL A 64 -4.51 -5.00 12.07
CA VAL A 64 -4.33 -4.78 13.51
C VAL A 64 -5.20 -5.72 14.32
N ILE A 65 -4.53 -6.63 15.05
CA ILE A 65 -5.16 -7.40 16.12
C ILE A 65 -5.24 -6.50 17.35
N GLY A 66 -6.39 -5.86 17.55
CA GLY A 66 -6.86 -5.21 18.78
C GLY A 66 -5.87 -4.31 19.52
N GLY A 67 -5.88 -3.01 19.26
CA GLY A 67 -5.29 -1.97 20.15
C GLY A 67 -3.77 -2.05 20.41
N LYS A 68 -3.04 -2.96 19.77
CA LYS A 68 -1.61 -3.15 20.03
C LYS A 68 -0.77 -2.02 19.44
N PRO A 69 0.32 -1.60 20.11
CA PRO A 69 1.20 -0.55 19.61
C PRO A 69 1.87 -0.92 18.29
N ALA A 70 2.11 0.06 17.42
CA ALA A 70 2.60 -0.10 16.04
C ALA A 70 3.85 -1.00 15.88
N HIS A 71 4.77 -0.97 16.84
CA HIS A 71 5.97 -1.83 16.80
C HIS A 71 5.64 -3.33 16.92
N ARG A 72 4.62 -3.70 17.72
CA ARG A 72 4.17 -5.10 17.84
C ARG A 72 3.47 -5.56 16.56
N LEU A 73 2.84 -4.64 15.84
CA LEU A 73 2.21 -4.91 14.54
C LEU A 73 3.25 -5.17 13.45
N ALA A 74 4.29 -4.32 13.37
CA ALA A 74 5.40 -4.53 12.45
C ALA A 74 6.11 -5.88 12.70
N HIS A 75 6.27 -6.24 13.98
CA HIS A 75 6.83 -7.54 14.37
C HIS A 75 5.92 -8.69 13.93
N ALA A 76 4.61 -8.63 14.24
CA ALA A 76 3.66 -9.66 13.84
C ALA A 76 3.63 -9.88 12.32
N VAL A 77 3.57 -8.81 11.53
CA VAL A 77 3.63 -8.89 10.06
C VAL A 77 4.93 -9.54 9.58
N THR A 78 6.06 -9.19 10.20
CA THR A 78 7.37 -9.77 9.85
C THR A 78 7.42 -11.28 10.16
N VAL A 79 6.87 -11.70 11.30
CA VAL A 79 6.79 -13.12 11.70
C VAL A 79 5.86 -13.88 10.76
N SER A 80 4.63 -13.40 10.53
CA SER A 80 3.69 -14.07 9.62
C SER A 80 4.21 -14.14 8.19
N LEU A 81 4.91 -13.10 7.70
CA LEU A 81 5.58 -13.14 6.41
C LEU A 81 6.64 -14.25 6.39
N ARG A 82 7.47 -14.35 7.44
CA ARG A 82 8.49 -15.41 7.53
C ARG A 82 7.85 -16.80 7.51
N GLU A 83 6.77 -17.01 8.25
CA GLU A 83 6.03 -18.28 8.28
C GLU A 83 5.49 -18.64 6.89
N ALA A 84 4.90 -17.67 6.17
CA ALA A 84 4.43 -17.88 4.79
C ALA A 84 5.58 -18.26 3.85
N LEU A 85 6.74 -17.61 3.96
CA LEU A 85 7.93 -17.93 3.16
C LEU A 85 8.48 -19.34 3.48
N VAL A 86 8.40 -19.78 4.73
CA VAL A 86 8.78 -21.14 5.13
C VAL A 86 7.80 -22.15 4.52
N ALA A 87 6.50 -21.91 4.63
CA ALA A 87 5.47 -22.78 4.06
C ALA A 87 5.61 -22.91 2.53
N ALA A 88 5.97 -21.82 1.85
CA ALA A 88 6.27 -21.79 0.42
C ALA A 88 7.64 -22.37 0.05
N ARG A 89 8.40 -22.92 1.01
CA ARG A 89 9.75 -23.51 0.82
C ARG A 89 10.80 -22.56 0.21
N ILE A 90 10.65 -21.26 0.46
CA ILE A 90 11.54 -20.21 -0.06
C ILE A 90 12.35 -19.51 1.04
N ALA A 91 12.17 -19.88 2.31
CA ALA A 91 12.82 -19.26 3.46
C ALA A 91 14.36 -19.35 3.51
N GLY A 92 14.99 -20.19 2.67
CA GLY A 92 16.45 -20.31 2.54
C GLY A 92 17.10 -19.45 1.45
N ARG A 93 16.30 -18.71 0.67
CA ARG A 93 16.78 -17.73 -0.33
C ARG A 93 17.15 -16.39 0.37
N PRO A 94 17.92 -15.48 -0.27
CA PRO A 94 18.25 -14.18 0.30
C PRO A 94 17.02 -13.56 0.98
N ARG A 95 17.22 -13.09 2.22
CA ARG A 95 16.19 -12.81 3.21
C ARG A 95 15.07 -11.94 2.64
N VAL A 96 13.99 -12.57 2.19
CA VAL A 96 12.78 -11.86 1.75
C VAL A 96 12.15 -11.21 2.98
N THR A 97 12.09 -9.89 2.97
CA THR A 97 11.52 -9.07 4.04
C THR A 97 10.41 -8.20 3.48
N ALA A 98 9.56 -7.65 4.35
CA ALA A 98 8.57 -6.66 3.93
C ALA A 98 9.21 -5.48 3.19
N ARG A 99 10.43 -5.07 3.61
CA ARG A 99 11.20 -4.02 2.93
C ARG A 99 11.66 -4.47 1.54
N SER A 100 12.22 -5.67 1.37
CA SER A 100 12.68 -6.12 0.05
C SER A 100 11.53 -6.31 -0.93
N ILE A 101 10.35 -6.74 -0.46
CA ILE A 101 9.13 -6.82 -1.29
C ILE A 101 8.72 -5.42 -1.74
N ALA A 102 8.66 -4.45 -0.81
CA ALA A 102 8.31 -3.07 -1.14
C ALA A 102 9.30 -2.43 -2.13
N LEU A 103 10.60 -2.69 -1.98
CA LEU A 103 11.63 -2.22 -2.90
C LEU A 103 11.50 -2.89 -4.28
N ALA A 104 11.26 -4.20 -4.35
CA ALA A 104 11.03 -4.88 -5.62
C ALA A 104 9.80 -4.32 -6.37
N SER A 105 8.71 -4.00 -5.67
CA SER A 105 7.58 -3.30 -6.29
C SER A 105 7.93 -1.88 -6.72
N ALA A 106 8.74 -1.16 -5.94
CA ALA A 106 9.17 0.19 -6.28
C ALA A 106 10.08 0.23 -7.51
N VAL A 107 10.90 -0.80 -7.75
CA VAL A 107 11.68 -0.96 -9.00
C VAL A 107 10.75 -1.01 -10.21
N GLN A 108 9.67 -1.79 -10.16
CA GLN A 108 8.71 -1.85 -11.28
C GLN A 108 8.00 -0.52 -11.53
N VAL A 109 7.75 0.28 -10.48
CA VAL A 109 7.22 1.64 -10.63
C VAL A 109 8.26 2.57 -11.23
N PHE A 110 9.52 2.45 -10.79
CA PHE A 110 10.64 3.23 -11.33
C PHE A 110 10.83 2.98 -12.82
N GLU A 111 10.86 1.72 -13.25
CA GLU A 111 11.02 1.33 -14.66
C GLU A 111 9.88 1.85 -15.55
N ARG A 112 8.66 1.95 -15.02
CA ARG A 112 7.47 2.38 -15.79
C ARG A 112 7.24 3.89 -15.76
N GLU A 113 7.48 4.55 -14.63
CA GLU A 113 7.01 5.91 -14.35
C GLU A 113 8.12 6.85 -13.82
N GLY A 114 9.33 6.33 -13.62
CA GLY A 114 10.49 7.10 -13.18
C GLY A 114 10.61 7.30 -11.66
N ILE A 115 11.71 7.94 -11.27
CA ILE A 115 12.17 8.02 -9.87
C ILE A 115 11.23 8.81 -8.94
N VAL A 116 10.55 9.82 -9.48
CA VAL A 116 9.57 10.61 -8.72
C VAL A 116 8.37 9.75 -8.31
N ALA A 117 7.87 8.90 -9.22
CA ALA A 117 6.76 7.99 -8.94
C ALA A 117 7.17 6.93 -7.91
N ALA A 118 8.36 6.34 -8.05
CA ALA A 118 8.87 5.37 -7.09
C ALA A 118 9.08 5.97 -5.68
N THR A 119 9.56 7.22 -5.61
CA THR A 119 9.72 7.97 -4.35
C THR A 119 8.37 8.17 -3.66
N ARG A 120 7.34 8.59 -4.40
CA ARG A 120 5.96 8.72 -3.89
C ARG A 120 5.39 7.38 -3.45
N PHE A 121 5.58 6.33 -4.25
CA PHE A 121 5.13 4.97 -3.96
C PHE A 121 5.70 4.43 -2.64
N LEU A 122 6.98 4.71 -2.37
CA LEU A 122 7.65 4.34 -1.12
C LEU A 122 7.29 5.28 0.05
N GLY A 123 6.75 6.47 -0.22
CA GLY A 123 6.51 7.50 0.78
C GLY A 123 7.80 8.11 1.32
N SER A 124 8.83 8.20 0.47
CA SER A 124 10.09 8.87 0.79
C SER A 124 9.99 10.37 0.46
N ASN A 125 10.71 11.20 1.21
CA ASN A 125 10.83 12.65 0.93
C ASN A 125 12.16 13.01 0.23
N SER A 126 12.95 12.01 -0.17
CA SER A 126 14.25 12.21 -0.83
C SER A 126 14.34 11.33 -2.07
N LEU A 127 14.61 11.98 -3.21
CA LEU A 127 14.88 11.30 -4.48
C LEU A 127 16.20 10.52 -4.40
N ASP A 128 17.24 11.11 -3.83
CA ASP A 128 18.57 10.47 -3.70
C ASP A 128 18.53 9.24 -2.80
N ALA A 129 17.86 9.33 -1.64
CA ALA A 129 17.71 8.19 -0.76
C ALA A 129 16.89 7.07 -1.42
N THR A 130 15.95 7.44 -2.29
CA THR A 130 15.17 6.47 -3.08
C THR A 130 16.04 5.84 -4.16
N ALA A 131 16.78 6.62 -4.94
CA ALA A 131 17.70 6.15 -5.97
C ALA A 131 18.72 5.16 -5.39
N ALA A 132 19.39 5.54 -4.30
CA ALA A 132 20.33 4.67 -3.59
C ALA A 132 19.66 3.38 -3.07
N SER A 133 18.42 3.45 -2.58
CA SER A 133 17.68 2.26 -2.13
C SER A 133 17.26 1.33 -3.28
N LEU A 134 17.09 1.87 -4.49
CA LEU A 134 16.76 1.11 -5.70
C LEU A 134 18.03 0.64 -6.45
N GLY A 135 19.22 1.05 -6.01
CA GLY A 135 20.47 0.78 -6.70
C GLY A 135 20.63 1.57 -8.00
N PHE A 136 19.90 2.68 -8.15
CA PHE A 136 20.02 3.58 -9.29
C PHE A 136 21.18 4.57 -9.07
N ASP A 137 22.07 4.65 -10.06
CA ASP A 137 23.17 5.61 -10.10
C ASP A 137 22.85 6.71 -11.12
N TRP A 138 22.73 7.94 -10.64
CA TRP A 138 22.47 9.12 -11.48
C TRP A 138 23.57 9.40 -12.51
N GLN A 139 24.79 8.91 -12.28
CA GLN A 139 25.94 9.16 -13.16
C GLN A 139 26.09 8.10 -14.27
N ALA A 140 25.25 7.06 -14.26
CA ALA A 140 25.30 5.98 -15.23
C ALA A 140 24.48 6.25 -16.51
N ASP A 141 23.73 7.36 -16.56
CA ASP A 141 22.92 7.83 -17.70
C ASP A 141 23.49 9.12 -18.34
#